data_AF-A0A848LJP3-F1
#
_entry.id   AF-A0A848LJP3-F1
#
_cell.length_a   1.000
_cell.length_b   1.000
_cell.length_c   1.000
_cell.angle_alpha   90.00
_cell.angle_beta   90.00
_cell.angle_gamma   90.00
#
_symmetry.space_group_name_H-M   'P 1'
#
loop_
_entity.id
_entity.type
_entity.pdbx_description
1 polymer ?
#
loop_
_entity_poly.entity_id
_entity_poly.type
_entity_poly.pdbx_seq_one_letter_code
_entity_poly.pdbx_strand_id
1 'polypeptide(L)'
;MRNALPFLVLSLATALPALAGPGAFVSEVRVDAVEQPESTRVVFTVEPDTSYPLLKKGGPNRAWCKLQGPTNAQGWVLCEGAPESAAPRAPDSAALAAADRANTEMQKRGRAEQQARIAGASDEEASEERAPSRGTTAKADWAPATGCATTCDTKPLFGKPPALSAQDREVLDMCPARPDVSVSAGDVQRFFSRHYNDPRIQTALSVAGRPGARQGNIEWLTGLWVSTGPRNAFTHVFCGDDWQRGPIGGLHFLPRYAQLEAEGKLCYGGPARGGSAQKGDQYLIKFRGVAPWSCGEKKMGGFSRSPDAVGLVAIGTRAFARCCARGGAKKEGGVYSAPDLGGTNWRIWCGTRNGTYGIATLHPTDEKATCGD
;
A
#
# COMPACT_ATOMS: atom_id res chain seq x y z
N MET A 1 -31.44 -49.31 -41.10
CA MET A 1 -32.27 -48.62 -40.09
C MET A 1 -31.39 -48.37 -38.87
N ARG A 2 -30.97 -47.11 -38.66
CA ARG A 2 -30.04 -46.71 -37.59
C ARG A 2 -30.85 -46.08 -36.45
N ASN A 3 -30.71 -46.64 -35.25
CA ASN A 3 -31.36 -46.16 -34.03
C ASN A 3 -30.66 -44.90 -33.49
N ALA A 4 -31.47 -43.92 -33.08
CA ALA A 4 -31.04 -42.71 -32.40
C ALA A 4 -31.00 -42.94 -30.88
N LEU A 5 -29.95 -42.44 -30.21
CA LEU A 5 -29.88 -42.27 -28.75
C LEU A 5 -29.91 -40.78 -28.41
N PRO A 6 -30.64 -40.33 -27.37
CA PRO A 6 -30.57 -38.96 -26.90
C PRO A 6 -29.50 -38.82 -25.81
N PHE A 7 -28.66 -37.79 -25.95
CA PHE A 7 -27.72 -37.33 -24.91
C PHE A 7 -28.45 -36.44 -23.91
N LEU A 8 -28.47 -36.86 -22.65
CA LEU A 8 -28.98 -36.11 -21.51
C LEU A 8 -27.82 -35.29 -20.91
N VAL A 9 -27.82 -33.97 -21.09
CA VAL A 9 -26.81 -33.07 -20.51
C VAL A 9 -27.33 -32.56 -19.16
N LEU A 10 -26.70 -33.02 -18.08
CA LEU A 10 -26.99 -32.60 -16.71
C LEU A 10 -26.14 -31.36 -16.36
N SER A 11 -26.76 -30.18 -16.30
CA SER A 11 -26.11 -28.93 -15.92
C SER A 11 -26.03 -28.82 -14.39
N LEU A 12 -24.86 -29.13 -13.79
CA LEU A 12 -24.55 -28.79 -12.40
C LEU A 12 -24.06 -27.34 -12.32
N ALA A 13 -24.92 -26.42 -11.91
CA ALA A 13 -24.55 -25.07 -11.51
C ALA A 13 -24.10 -25.08 -10.04
N THR A 14 -22.80 -25.14 -9.78
CA THR A 14 -22.22 -24.94 -8.45
C THR A 14 -22.02 -23.44 -8.21
N ALA A 15 -22.97 -22.83 -7.50
CA ALA A 15 -22.79 -21.49 -6.95
C ALA A 15 -21.74 -21.54 -5.83
N LEU A 16 -20.53 -21.01 -6.09
CA LEU A 16 -19.52 -20.80 -5.05
C LEU A 16 -19.69 -19.42 -4.39
N PRO A 17 -19.46 -19.29 -3.07
CA PRO A 17 -19.97 -18.17 -2.30
C PRO A 17 -18.91 -17.06 -2.09
N ALA A 18 -19.26 -15.84 -2.49
CA ALA A 18 -18.46 -14.62 -2.34
C ALA A 18 -17.95 -14.43 -0.89
N LEU A 19 -16.66 -14.10 -0.74
CA LEU A 19 -16.03 -13.75 0.53
C LEU A 19 -16.08 -12.23 0.70
N ALA A 20 -16.96 -11.76 1.58
CA ALA A 20 -17.05 -10.37 2.02
C ALA A 20 -15.81 -9.98 2.86
N GLY A 21 -15.33 -8.75 2.73
CA GLY A 21 -14.22 -8.18 3.52
C GLY A 21 -14.54 -8.05 5.02
N PRO A 22 -13.62 -7.48 5.84
CA PRO A 22 -13.85 -7.23 7.25
C PRO A 22 -14.84 -6.06 7.36
N GLY A 23 -16.13 -6.40 7.39
CA GLY A 23 -17.18 -5.46 7.72
C GLY A 23 -17.16 -5.13 9.22
N ALA A 24 -17.97 -4.14 9.60
CA ALA A 24 -18.46 -4.03 10.95
C ALA A 24 -19.83 -4.71 11.03
N PHE A 25 -20.13 -5.34 12.16
CA PHE A 25 -21.46 -5.79 12.50
C PHE A 25 -22.09 -4.75 13.43
N VAL A 26 -23.26 -4.24 13.07
CA VAL A 26 -24.09 -3.37 13.90
C VAL A 26 -25.46 -4.01 13.95
N SER A 27 -26.07 -4.11 15.12
CA SER A 27 -27.45 -4.57 15.25
C SER A 27 -28.30 -3.45 15.85
N GLU A 28 -29.55 -3.35 15.42
CA GLU A 28 -30.56 -2.44 16.01
C GLU A 28 -31.18 -3.04 17.28
N VAL A 29 -30.97 -4.34 17.51
CA VAL A 29 -31.48 -5.07 18.67
C VAL A 29 -30.34 -5.70 19.45
N ARG A 30 -30.58 -5.98 20.73
CA ARG A 30 -29.63 -6.68 21.56
C ARG A 30 -29.57 -8.15 21.14
N VAL A 31 -28.37 -8.68 20.89
CA VAL A 31 -28.15 -10.07 20.45
C VAL A 31 -27.05 -10.74 21.26
N ASP A 32 -27.25 -11.98 21.66
CA ASP A 32 -26.20 -12.73 22.37
C ASP A 32 -25.21 -13.37 21.39
N ALA A 33 -23.92 -13.14 21.61
CA ALA A 33 -22.84 -13.76 20.86
C ALA A 33 -22.39 -15.04 21.58
N VAL A 34 -22.57 -16.18 20.91
CA VAL A 34 -22.32 -17.52 21.48
C VAL A 34 -20.94 -18.06 21.12
N GLU A 35 -20.44 -19.05 21.88
CA GLU A 35 -19.07 -19.58 21.74
C GLU A 35 -18.81 -20.20 20.35
N GLN A 36 -19.82 -20.87 19.80
CA GLN A 36 -19.82 -21.46 18.46
C GLN A 36 -21.24 -21.46 17.90
N PRO A 37 -21.43 -21.55 16.57
CA PRO A 37 -22.75 -21.67 15.96
C PRO A 37 -23.58 -22.75 16.66
N GLU A 38 -24.86 -22.45 16.91
CA GLU A 38 -25.83 -23.33 17.60
C GLU A 38 -25.53 -23.65 19.08
N SER A 39 -24.48 -23.06 19.66
CA SER A 39 -24.21 -23.16 21.11
C SER A 39 -25.23 -22.35 21.91
N THR A 40 -25.58 -22.84 23.10
CA THR A 40 -26.36 -22.10 24.11
C THR A 40 -25.48 -21.27 25.04
N ARG A 41 -24.16 -21.41 24.97
CA ARG A 41 -23.22 -20.68 25.84
C ARG A 41 -22.90 -19.31 25.25
N VAL A 42 -23.42 -18.27 25.92
CA VAL A 42 -23.14 -16.86 25.61
C VAL A 42 -21.74 -16.48 26.09
N VAL A 43 -20.98 -15.81 25.23
CA VAL A 43 -19.63 -15.28 25.52
C VAL A 43 -19.71 -13.78 25.84
N PHE A 44 -20.50 -13.03 25.09
CA PHE A 44 -20.81 -11.63 25.35
C PHE A 44 -22.10 -11.23 24.65
N THR A 45 -22.62 -10.05 24.97
CA THR A 45 -23.82 -9.49 24.34
C THR A 45 -23.44 -8.35 23.41
N VAL A 46 -24.01 -8.37 22.21
CA VAL A 46 -23.97 -7.29 21.22
C VAL A 46 -25.02 -6.27 21.61
N GLU A 47 -24.56 -5.06 21.90
CA GLU A 47 -25.45 -3.94 22.22
C GLU A 47 -25.97 -3.25 20.96
N PRO A 48 -27.21 -2.73 20.97
CA PRO A 48 -27.75 -1.94 19.88
C PRO A 48 -26.85 -0.78 19.49
N ASP A 49 -26.81 -0.45 18.19
CA ASP A 49 -26.06 0.67 17.60
C ASP A 49 -24.54 0.67 17.87
N THR A 50 -24.02 -0.42 18.42
CA THR A 50 -22.60 -0.59 18.71
C THR A 50 -21.94 -1.39 17.60
N SER A 51 -20.84 -0.86 17.06
CA SER A 51 -20.10 -1.49 15.96
C SER A 51 -19.09 -2.51 16.50
N TYR A 52 -19.24 -3.77 16.10
CA TYR A 52 -18.32 -4.87 16.43
C TYR A 52 -17.53 -5.31 15.19
N PRO A 53 -16.20 -5.50 15.28
CA PRO A 53 -15.41 -6.01 14.16
C PRO A 53 -15.88 -7.40 13.69
N LEU A 54 -16.24 -7.54 12.41
CA LEU A 54 -16.55 -8.83 11.80
C LEU A 54 -15.25 -9.55 11.41
N LEU A 55 -14.95 -10.63 12.12
CA LEU A 55 -13.76 -11.44 11.88
C LEU A 55 -13.94 -12.38 10.68
N LYS A 56 -15.11 -13.02 10.56
CA LYS A 56 -15.47 -13.90 9.43
C LYS A 56 -16.97 -14.25 9.42
N LYS A 57 -17.50 -14.67 8.27
CA LYS A 57 -18.80 -15.36 8.16
C LYS A 57 -18.57 -16.88 8.09
N GLY A 58 -19.46 -17.68 8.67
CA GLY A 58 -19.31 -19.14 8.80
C GLY A 58 -20.53 -19.82 9.44
N GLY A 59 -20.33 -21.01 10.02
CA GLY A 59 -21.40 -21.83 10.58
C GLY A 59 -22.27 -22.53 9.53
N PRO A 60 -23.29 -23.29 9.96
CA PRO A 60 -24.26 -23.93 9.06
C PRO A 60 -24.86 -22.91 8.08
N ASN A 61 -24.86 -23.26 6.79
CA ASN A 61 -25.33 -22.41 5.69
C ASN A 61 -24.66 -21.03 5.58
N ARG A 62 -23.48 -20.83 6.21
CA ARG A 62 -22.80 -19.52 6.31
C ARG A 62 -23.65 -18.42 6.96
N ALA A 63 -24.64 -18.81 7.77
CA ALA A 63 -25.60 -17.90 8.40
C ALA A 63 -25.05 -17.17 9.64
N TRP A 64 -23.80 -17.45 10.06
CA TRP A 64 -23.24 -16.93 11.30
C TRP A 64 -22.07 -15.97 11.07
N CYS A 65 -22.01 -14.92 11.88
CA CYS A 65 -21.04 -13.84 11.84
C CYS A 65 -20.19 -13.92 13.11
N LYS A 66 -18.87 -14.15 12.96
CA LYS A 66 -17.93 -14.19 14.08
C LYS A 66 -17.42 -12.78 14.38
N LEU A 67 -17.62 -12.33 15.60
CA LEU A 67 -17.33 -10.97 16.05
C LEU A 67 -16.20 -10.96 17.08
N GLN A 68 -15.56 -9.80 17.21
CA GLN A 68 -14.67 -9.48 18.33
C GLN A 68 -15.41 -8.54 19.30
N GLY A 69 -15.68 -9.03 20.51
CA GLY A 69 -16.32 -8.28 21.59
C GLY A 69 -15.32 -7.51 22.47
N PRO A 70 -15.80 -6.94 23.59
CA PRO A 70 -14.97 -6.33 24.61
C PRO A 70 -13.91 -7.32 25.11
N THR A 71 -12.79 -6.80 25.62
CA THR A 71 -11.68 -7.60 26.17
C THR A 71 -11.13 -8.69 25.22
N ASN A 72 -11.27 -8.50 23.90
CA ASN A 72 -10.88 -9.45 22.86
C ASN A 72 -11.63 -10.80 22.90
N ALA A 73 -12.79 -10.87 23.56
CA ALA A 73 -13.67 -12.02 23.49
C ALA A 73 -14.13 -12.26 22.04
N GLN A 74 -14.32 -13.51 21.64
CA GLN A 74 -14.83 -13.85 20.30
C GLN A 74 -16.11 -14.66 20.42
N GLY A 75 -17.13 -14.28 19.66
CA GLY A 75 -18.45 -14.88 19.72
C GLY A 75 -19.13 -14.86 18.35
N TRP A 76 -20.17 -15.66 18.19
CA TRP A 76 -20.92 -15.83 16.96
C TRP A 76 -22.35 -15.35 17.12
N VAL A 77 -22.84 -14.61 16.14
CA VAL A 77 -24.25 -14.19 16.03
C VAL A 77 -24.82 -14.61 14.68
N LEU A 78 -26.14 -14.64 14.52
CA LEU A 78 -26.76 -14.80 13.21
C LEU A 78 -26.53 -13.54 12.36
N CYS A 79 -26.18 -13.72 11.09
CA CYS A 79 -25.94 -12.61 10.17
C CYS A 79 -27.25 -11.96 9.68
N GLU A 80 -28.40 -12.62 9.83
CA GLU A 80 -29.71 -12.09 9.42
C GLU A 80 -30.33 -11.26 10.56
N GLY A 81 -30.53 -9.97 10.31
CA GLY A 81 -31.05 -9.00 11.30
C GLY A 81 -30.30 -7.67 11.36
N ALA A 82 -29.20 -7.52 10.62
CA ALA A 82 -28.52 -6.25 10.43
C ALA A 82 -28.66 -5.84 8.96
N PRO A 83 -29.36 -4.73 8.62
CA PRO A 83 -29.08 -4.08 7.35
C PRO A 83 -27.58 -3.83 7.30
N GLU A 84 -26.95 -4.12 6.16
CA GLU A 84 -25.57 -3.76 5.90
C GLU A 84 -25.47 -2.24 6.01
N SER A 85 -25.17 -1.76 7.22
CA SER A 85 -25.07 -0.32 7.50
C SER A 85 -23.99 0.21 6.58
N ALA A 86 -24.41 1.08 5.66
CA ALA A 86 -23.52 1.77 4.76
C ALA A 86 -22.37 2.33 5.59
N ALA A 87 -21.15 2.12 5.09
CA ALA A 87 -19.94 2.70 5.67
C ALA A 87 -20.20 4.14 6.12
N PRO A 88 -19.62 4.59 7.25
CA PRO A 88 -19.80 5.96 7.74
C PRO A 88 -19.66 6.91 6.56
N ARG A 89 -20.69 7.74 6.37
CA ARG A 89 -20.86 8.62 5.21
C ARG A 89 -19.51 9.22 4.88
N ALA A 90 -19.03 8.97 3.66
CA ALA A 90 -17.77 9.52 3.19
C ALA A 90 -17.72 11.01 3.58
N PRO A 91 -16.58 11.51 4.11
CA PRO A 91 -16.48 12.91 4.48
C PRO A 91 -16.94 13.74 3.28
N ASP A 92 -17.81 14.71 3.52
CA ASP A 92 -18.31 15.53 2.42
C ASP A 92 -17.14 16.24 1.71
N SER A 93 -17.40 16.72 0.51
CA SER A 93 -16.38 17.39 -0.30
C SER A 93 -15.74 18.58 0.43
N ALA A 94 -16.43 19.20 1.38
CA ALA A 94 -15.90 20.30 2.18
C ALA A 94 -14.95 19.80 3.27
N ALA A 95 -15.23 18.66 3.92
CA ALA A 95 -14.36 18.01 4.88
C ALA A 95 -13.08 17.46 4.22
N LEU A 96 -13.21 16.85 3.03
CA LEU A 96 -12.06 16.43 2.23
C LEU A 96 -11.22 17.63 1.78
N ALA A 97 -11.86 18.69 1.29
CA ALA A 97 -11.15 19.93 0.91
C ALA A 97 -10.49 20.61 2.12
N ALA A 98 -11.07 20.54 3.32
CA ALA A 98 -10.46 21.06 4.54
C ALA A 98 -9.23 20.26 4.97
N ALA A 99 -9.30 18.92 4.94
CA ALA A 99 -8.17 18.04 5.20
C ALA A 99 -7.04 18.24 4.16
N ASP A 100 -7.40 18.38 2.88
CA ASP A 100 -6.45 18.66 1.80
C ASP A 100 -5.77 20.03 1.96
N ARG A 101 -6.53 21.08 2.36
CA ARG A 101 -5.95 22.39 2.68
C ARG A 101 -5.00 22.31 3.86
N ALA A 102 -5.35 21.60 4.92
CA ALA A 102 -4.49 21.42 6.09
C ALA A 102 -3.18 20.68 5.72
N ASN A 103 -3.28 19.63 4.90
CA ASN A 103 -2.11 18.90 4.42
C ASN A 103 -1.23 19.76 3.49
N THR A 104 -1.83 20.52 2.58
CA THR A 104 -1.12 21.44 1.67
C THR A 104 -0.36 22.51 2.46
N GLU A 105 -0.97 23.09 3.49
CA GLU A 105 -0.33 24.09 4.34
C GLU A 105 0.81 23.49 5.19
N MET A 106 0.66 22.26 5.68
CA MET A 106 1.76 21.52 6.31
C MET A 106 2.94 21.30 5.35
N GLN A 107 2.67 20.89 4.11
CA GLN A 107 3.71 20.66 3.10
C GLN A 107 4.42 21.96 2.69
N LYS A 108 3.68 23.06 2.50
CA LYS A 108 4.28 24.38 2.21
C LYS A 108 5.17 24.86 3.35
N ARG A 109 4.75 24.69 4.61
CA ARG A 109 5.57 25.04 5.78
C ARG A 109 6.85 24.21 5.82
N GLY A 110 6.76 22.90 5.63
CA GLY A 110 7.94 22.03 5.54
C GLY A 110 8.91 22.45 4.42
N ARG A 111 8.38 22.86 3.25
CA ARG A 111 9.19 23.35 2.12
C ARG A 111 9.87 24.68 2.42
N ALA A 112 9.18 25.63 3.06
CA ALA A 112 9.73 26.92 3.46
C ALA A 112 10.82 26.76 4.51
N GLU A 113 10.62 25.89 5.50
CA GLU A 113 11.63 25.57 6.52
C GLU A 113 12.87 24.90 5.92
N GLN A 114 12.68 23.99 4.96
CA GLN A 114 13.79 23.35 4.26
C GLN A 114 14.58 24.35 3.40
N GLN A 115 13.90 25.24 2.67
CA GLN A 115 14.54 26.29 1.89
C GLN A 115 15.30 27.28 2.78
N ALA A 116 14.74 27.66 3.92
CA ALA A 116 15.41 28.53 4.89
C ALA A 116 16.67 27.89 5.49
N ARG A 117 16.67 26.58 5.74
CA ARG A 117 17.87 25.86 6.20
C ARG A 117 18.96 25.79 5.14
N ILE A 118 18.59 25.62 3.88
CA ILE A 118 19.55 25.60 2.77
C ILE A 118 20.14 27.00 2.54
N ALA A 119 19.33 28.05 2.66
CA ALA A 119 19.79 29.43 2.56
C ALA A 119 20.63 29.88 3.77
N GLY A 120 20.33 29.38 4.98
CA GLY A 120 21.15 29.65 6.17
C GLY A 120 22.51 28.95 6.15
N ALA A 121 22.61 27.80 5.47
CA ALA A 121 23.87 27.07 5.33
C ALA A 121 24.86 27.70 4.32
N SER A 122 24.44 28.71 3.55
CA SER A 122 25.34 29.46 2.64
C SER A 122 25.97 30.70 3.29
N ASP A 123 25.53 31.11 4.48
CA ASP A 123 25.99 32.35 5.13
C ASP A 123 26.77 32.13 6.45
N GLU A 124 26.98 30.87 6.90
CA GLU A 124 27.76 30.56 8.11
C GLU A 124 29.28 30.45 7.81
N GLU A 125 29.86 31.55 7.34
CA GLU A 125 31.28 31.91 7.55
C GLU A 125 31.38 33.32 8.17
N ALA A 126 30.52 33.68 9.12
CA ALA A 126 30.81 34.77 10.06
C ALA A 126 29.83 34.85 11.23
N SER A 127 30.41 34.95 12.43
CA SER A 127 29.86 35.51 13.67
C SER A 127 28.92 34.65 14.53
N GLU A 128 29.46 34.35 15.72
CA GLU A 128 28.79 33.90 16.93
C GLU A 128 27.68 34.85 17.41
N GLU A 129 26.75 34.23 18.15
CA GLU A 129 25.98 34.81 19.26
C GLU A 129 24.76 35.70 18.91
N ARG A 130 23.61 35.05 18.66
CA ARG A 130 22.33 35.45 19.28
C ARG A 130 21.25 34.38 19.10
N ALA A 131 20.81 33.81 20.22
CA ALA A 131 19.57 33.03 20.26
C ALA A 131 18.35 33.94 20.06
N PRO A 132 17.35 33.48 19.30
CA PRO A 132 15.98 33.65 19.78
C PRO A 132 15.15 32.36 19.68
N SER A 133 14.45 32.11 20.80
CA SER A 133 13.11 31.53 20.95
C SER A 133 12.62 30.58 19.85
N ARG A 134 12.72 29.27 20.12
CA ARG A 134 12.09 28.19 19.38
C ARG A 134 10.57 28.37 19.37
N GLY A 135 10.02 28.78 18.23
CA GLY A 135 8.62 28.58 17.91
C GLY A 135 8.29 27.08 17.97
N THR A 136 7.21 26.75 18.69
CA THR A 136 6.74 25.40 18.95
C THR A 136 6.33 24.74 17.64
N THR A 137 7.25 23.99 17.02
CA THR A 137 6.92 22.99 16.00
C THR A 137 5.86 22.07 16.59
N ALA A 138 4.76 21.85 15.87
CA ALA A 138 3.75 20.86 16.26
C ALA A 138 4.47 19.56 16.64
N LYS A 139 4.37 19.19 17.92
CA LYS A 139 5.02 17.99 18.44
C LYS A 139 4.49 16.82 17.63
N ALA A 140 5.38 16.20 16.88
CA ALA A 140 5.04 15.02 16.15
C ALA A 140 4.88 13.87 17.17
N ASP A 141 3.69 13.28 17.24
CA ASP A 141 3.28 12.29 18.27
C ASP A 141 3.91 10.89 18.06
N TRP A 142 5.20 10.83 17.78
CA TRP A 142 5.88 9.57 17.54
C TRP A 142 7.11 9.36 18.41
N ALA A 143 7.27 8.11 18.83
CA ALA A 143 8.44 7.67 19.55
C ALA A 143 9.65 7.63 18.58
N PRO A 144 10.71 8.41 18.84
CA PRO A 144 11.91 8.36 18.02
C PRO A 144 12.59 7.00 18.13
N ALA A 145 13.13 6.52 17.02
CA ALA A 145 14.00 5.35 17.03
C ALA A 145 15.29 5.71 17.79
N THR A 146 15.63 4.91 18.79
CA THR A 146 16.80 5.10 19.65
C THR A 146 17.63 3.82 19.73
N GLY A 147 18.91 3.92 20.06
CA GLY A 147 19.80 2.76 20.21
C GLY A 147 20.35 2.21 18.89
N CYS A 148 20.27 2.98 17.81
CA CYS A 148 20.89 2.68 16.52
C CYS A 148 21.64 3.90 15.98
N ALA A 149 22.36 3.71 14.86
CA ALA A 149 23.16 4.76 14.26
C ALA A 149 22.33 6.01 13.95
N THR A 150 22.89 7.19 14.23
CA THR A 150 22.32 8.50 13.89
C THR A 150 22.91 9.08 12.60
N THR A 151 23.96 8.45 12.07
CA THR A 151 24.69 8.86 10.87
C THR A 151 25.03 7.66 10.00
N CYS A 152 25.43 7.93 8.76
CA CYS A 152 25.91 6.92 7.83
C CYS A 152 27.43 6.83 7.86
N ASP A 153 27.95 5.63 8.09
CA ASP A 153 29.39 5.33 8.07
C ASP A 153 29.85 4.90 6.66
N THR A 154 28.91 4.79 5.73
CA THR A 154 29.11 4.34 4.35
C THR A 154 28.91 5.50 3.40
N LYS A 155 29.68 5.48 2.30
CA LYS A 155 29.46 6.42 1.20
C LYS A 155 28.04 6.21 0.65
N PRO A 156 27.28 7.27 0.37
CA PRO A 156 25.98 7.17 -0.28
C PRO A 156 26.07 6.36 -1.58
N LEU A 157 24.99 5.65 -1.91
CA LEU A 157 24.87 4.98 -3.20
C LEU A 157 24.96 6.01 -4.34
N PHE A 158 24.34 7.17 -4.15
CA PHE A 158 24.33 8.24 -5.15
C PHE A 158 25.20 9.43 -4.69
N GLY A 159 26.27 9.70 -5.43
CA GLY A 159 27.04 10.94 -5.25
C GLY A 159 26.25 12.20 -5.63
N LYS A 160 25.24 12.06 -6.48
CA LYS A 160 24.25 13.09 -6.83
C LYS A 160 22.89 12.41 -7.00
N PRO A 161 21.79 13.01 -6.49
CA PRO A 161 20.45 12.46 -6.69
C PRO A 161 20.14 12.20 -8.17
N PRO A 162 19.42 11.10 -8.49
CA PRO A 162 19.00 10.82 -9.85
C PRO A 162 18.05 11.90 -10.37
N ALA A 163 18.03 12.11 -11.68
CA ALA A 163 17.09 13.03 -12.30
C ALA A 163 15.65 12.52 -12.10
N LEU A 164 14.76 13.43 -11.70
CA LEU A 164 13.35 13.12 -11.44
C LEU A 164 12.49 13.60 -12.60
N SER A 165 11.60 12.73 -13.09
CA SER A 165 10.49 13.13 -13.96
C SER A 165 9.44 13.93 -13.20
N ALA A 166 8.47 14.51 -13.93
CA ALA A 166 7.35 15.19 -13.29
C ALA A 166 6.49 14.21 -12.47
N GLN A 167 6.30 13.00 -12.99
CA GLN A 167 5.55 11.92 -12.38
C GLN A 167 6.24 11.41 -11.11
N ASP A 168 7.58 11.36 -11.11
CA ASP A 168 8.32 10.97 -9.90
C ASP A 168 8.12 11.99 -8.79
N ARG A 169 8.21 13.30 -9.10
CA ARG A 169 7.98 14.36 -8.12
C ARG A 169 6.57 14.31 -7.54
N GLU A 170 5.57 14.09 -8.39
CA GLU A 170 4.18 13.95 -7.95
C GLU A 170 4.01 12.82 -6.93
N VAL A 171 4.63 11.66 -7.17
CA VAL A 171 4.59 10.54 -6.22
C VAL A 171 5.39 10.83 -4.95
N LEU A 172 6.54 11.49 -5.04
CA LEU A 172 7.31 11.89 -3.86
C LEU A 172 6.53 12.88 -2.99
N ASP A 173 5.79 13.81 -3.59
CA ASP A 173 4.92 14.77 -2.89
C ASP A 173 3.72 14.09 -2.20
N MET A 174 3.30 12.92 -2.69
CA MET A 174 2.29 12.08 -2.04
C MET A 174 2.87 11.27 -0.88
N CYS A 175 4.17 10.97 -0.90
CA CYS A 175 4.78 10.14 0.12
C CYS A 175 4.90 10.88 1.46
N PRO A 176 4.42 10.30 2.57
CA PRO A 176 4.47 10.98 3.85
C PRO A 176 5.91 11.12 4.34
N ALA A 177 6.16 12.15 5.16
CA ALA A 177 7.49 12.41 5.71
C ALA A 177 7.99 11.24 6.58
N ARG A 178 7.06 10.49 7.20
CA ARG A 178 7.33 9.19 7.82
C ARG A 178 6.37 8.11 7.30
N PRO A 179 6.84 6.86 7.22
CA PRO A 179 6.16 5.75 6.54
C PRO A 179 5.22 4.94 7.45
N ASP A 180 4.87 5.48 8.62
CA ASP A 180 3.82 4.96 9.49
C ASP A 180 2.43 5.42 9.06
N VAL A 181 2.35 6.44 8.20
CA VAL A 181 1.14 6.87 7.51
C VAL A 181 1.15 6.30 6.10
N SER A 182 -0.01 5.84 5.61
CA SER A 182 -0.17 5.45 4.21
C SER A 182 -0.65 6.64 3.38
N VAL A 183 -0.22 6.70 2.11
CA VAL A 183 -0.78 7.60 1.10
C VAL A 183 -2.30 7.40 1.04
N SER A 184 -3.08 8.48 1.03
CA SER A 184 -4.54 8.37 1.08
C SER A 184 -5.12 7.78 -0.21
N ALA A 185 -6.30 7.16 -0.09
CA ALA A 185 -7.04 6.70 -1.27
C ALA A 185 -7.37 7.85 -2.24
N GLY A 186 -7.69 9.03 -1.71
CA GLY A 186 -7.99 10.22 -2.49
C GLY A 186 -6.79 10.72 -3.29
N ASP A 187 -5.58 10.71 -2.71
CA ASP A 187 -4.36 11.09 -3.43
C ASP A 187 -4.06 10.13 -4.59
N VAL A 188 -4.18 8.83 -4.35
CA VAL A 188 -3.98 7.82 -5.38
C VAL A 188 -5.06 7.90 -6.46
N GLN A 189 -6.31 8.18 -6.09
CA GLN A 189 -7.39 8.41 -7.05
C GLN A 189 -7.13 9.64 -7.93
N ARG A 190 -6.62 10.74 -7.33
CA ARG A 190 -6.23 11.94 -8.08
C ARG A 190 -5.08 11.66 -9.04
N PHE A 191 -4.07 10.91 -8.60
CA PHE A 191 -2.97 10.46 -9.46
C PHE A 191 -3.50 9.69 -10.67
N PHE A 192 -4.34 8.67 -10.47
CA PHE A 192 -4.93 7.92 -11.58
C PHE A 192 -5.87 8.74 -12.45
N SER A 193 -6.59 9.71 -11.88
CA SER A 193 -7.44 10.62 -12.66
C SER A 193 -6.60 11.50 -13.61
N ARG A 194 -5.47 12.05 -13.13
CA ARG A 194 -4.56 12.87 -13.93
C ARG A 194 -3.88 12.08 -15.05
N HIS A 195 -3.41 10.87 -14.73
CA HIS A 195 -2.66 10.04 -15.66
C HIS A 195 -3.52 9.03 -16.42
N TYR A 196 -4.85 9.15 -16.35
CA TYR A 196 -5.77 8.19 -16.95
C TYR A 196 -5.49 7.99 -18.45
N ASN A 197 -5.26 9.08 -19.18
CA ASN A 197 -5.03 9.03 -20.64
C ASN A 197 -3.60 8.65 -21.01
N ASP A 198 -2.70 8.37 -20.06
CA ASP A 198 -1.35 7.90 -20.38
C ASP A 198 -1.46 6.55 -21.13
N PRO A 199 -0.82 6.40 -22.30
CA PRO A 199 -0.90 5.17 -23.09
C PRO A 199 -0.51 3.91 -22.30
N ARG A 200 0.41 4.02 -21.35
CA ARG A 200 0.86 2.88 -20.53
C ARG A 200 -0.24 2.42 -19.57
N ILE A 201 -0.99 3.37 -19.00
CA ILE A 201 -2.17 3.08 -18.17
C ILE A 201 -3.29 2.47 -19.01
N GLN A 202 -3.55 3.03 -20.20
CA GLN A 202 -4.58 2.50 -21.11
C GLN A 202 -4.25 1.07 -21.56
N THR A 203 -2.99 0.78 -21.90
CA THR A 203 -2.53 -0.58 -22.19
C THR A 203 -2.72 -1.50 -20.99
N ALA A 204 -2.37 -1.05 -19.77
CA ALA A 204 -2.55 -1.85 -18.57
C ALA A 204 -4.03 -2.18 -18.29
N LEU A 205 -4.95 -1.22 -18.49
CA LEU A 205 -6.39 -1.42 -18.38
C LEU A 205 -6.92 -2.38 -19.45
N SER A 206 -6.42 -2.27 -20.69
CA SER A 206 -6.76 -3.21 -21.77
C SER A 206 -6.34 -4.64 -21.43
N VAL A 207 -5.12 -4.83 -20.93
CA VAL A 207 -4.61 -6.14 -20.46
C VAL A 207 -5.46 -6.70 -19.32
N ALA A 208 -5.98 -5.83 -18.43
CA ALA A 208 -6.89 -6.24 -17.37
C ALA A 208 -8.32 -6.57 -17.85
N GLY A 209 -8.61 -6.46 -19.15
CA GLY A 209 -9.94 -6.64 -19.73
C GLY A 209 -10.91 -5.53 -19.35
N ARG A 210 -10.40 -4.30 -19.16
CA ARG A 210 -11.18 -3.14 -18.71
C ARG A 210 -11.13 -1.96 -19.70
N PRO A 211 -11.59 -2.12 -20.96
CA PRO A 211 -11.66 -1.00 -21.89
C PRO A 211 -12.75 0.00 -21.47
N GLY A 212 -12.49 1.30 -21.61
CA GLY A 212 -13.51 2.35 -21.42
C GLY A 212 -13.75 2.77 -19.97
N ALA A 213 -15.01 3.01 -19.59
CA ALA A 213 -15.50 3.35 -18.23
C ALA A 213 -14.51 4.09 -17.30
N ARG A 214 -14.13 5.33 -17.66
CA ARG A 214 -13.09 6.12 -16.97
C ARG A 214 -13.21 6.10 -15.45
N GLN A 215 -14.39 6.42 -14.92
CA GLN A 215 -14.59 6.50 -13.47
C GLN A 215 -14.41 5.13 -12.78
N GLY A 216 -15.06 4.09 -13.31
CA GLY A 216 -14.94 2.73 -12.76
C GLY A 216 -13.52 2.13 -12.91
N ASN A 217 -12.75 2.59 -13.89
CA ASN A 217 -11.35 2.20 -14.04
C ASN A 217 -10.43 2.93 -13.06
N ILE A 218 -10.66 4.22 -12.81
CA ILE A 218 -9.95 4.98 -11.77
C ILE A 218 -10.22 4.36 -10.40
N GLU A 219 -11.47 4.03 -10.09
CA GLU A 219 -11.84 3.36 -8.83
C GLU A 219 -11.18 1.99 -8.68
N TRP A 220 -11.18 1.19 -9.75
CA TRP A 220 -10.53 -0.11 -9.76
C TRP A 220 -9.01 -0.02 -9.56
N LEU A 221 -8.33 0.89 -10.29
CA LEU A 221 -6.90 1.14 -10.13
C LEU A 221 -6.58 1.62 -8.70
N THR A 222 -7.41 2.53 -8.16
CA THR A 222 -7.27 3.01 -6.79
C THR A 222 -7.41 1.85 -5.80
N GLY A 223 -8.45 1.02 -5.93
CA GLY A 223 -8.67 -0.14 -5.08
C GLY A 223 -7.51 -1.16 -5.15
N LEU A 224 -6.94 -1.35 -6.34
CA LEU A 224 -5.81 -2.26 -6.58
C LEU A 224 -4.54 -1.85 -5.81
N TRP A 225 -4.25 -0.54 -5.79
CA TRP A 225 -3.03 0.01 -5.20
C TRP A 225 -3.20 0.45 -3.74
N VAL A 226 -4.41 0.82 -3.34
CA VAL A 226 -4.70 1.32 -2.00
C VAL A 226 -5.18 0.19 -1.11
N SER A 227 -6.23 -0.54 -1.48
CA SER A 227 -6.89 -1.46 -0.55
C SER A 227 -7.30 -0.81 0.80
N THR A 228 -8.17 -1.43 1.57
CA THR A 228 -8.91 -0.79 2.68
C THR A 228 -8.23 -0.85 4.05
N GLY A 229 -6.92 -0.65 4.14
CA GLY A 229 -6.36 -0.48 5.50
C GLY A 229 -4.96 0.12 5.58
N PRO A 230 -4.34 0.09 6.77
CA PRO A 230 -3.33 1.07 7.16
C PRO A 230 -2.02 0.98 6.39
N ARG A 231 -1.87 -0.03 5.52
CA ARG A 231 -0.67 -0.28 4.70
C ARG A 231 -1.07 -0.69 3.31
N ASN A 232 -1.00 0.29 2.42
CA ASN A 232 -1.35 0.08 1.03
C ASN A 232 -0.16 -0.23 0.12
N ALA A 233 -0.46 -0.86 -1.01
CA ALA A 233 0.55 -1.26 -1.99
C ALA A 233 1.31 -0.05 -2.53
N PHE A 234 0.61 1.06 -2.74
CA PHE A 234 1.19 2.30 -3.22
C PHE A 234 2.29 2.80 -2.26
N THR A 235 1.99 2.92 -0.98
CA THR A 235 2.94 3.31 0.08
C THR A 235 4.07 2.30 0.17
N HIS A 236 3.74 1.00 0.18
CA HIS A 236 4.74 -0.06 0.27
C HIS A 236 5.76 0.02 -0.89
N VAL A 237 5.29 0.16 -2.12
CA VAL A 237 6.15 0.16 -3.31
C VAL A 237 6.88 1.50 -3.47
N PHE A 238 6.16 2.61 -3.39
CA PHE A 238 6.70 3.95 -3.68
C PHE A 238 7.36 4.63 -2.49
N CYS A 239 6.75 4.57 -1.30
CA CYS A 239 7.16 5.37 -0.16
C CYS A 239 8.06 4.61 0.83
N GLY A 240 7.96 3.27 0.83
CA GLY A 240 8.44 2.42 1.91
C GLY A 240 7.47 2.40 3.09
N ASP A 241 7.38 1.27 3.79
CA ASP A 241 6.55 1.08 4.99
C ASP A 241 7.35 0.34 6.09
N ASP A 242 6.77 0.18 7.28
CA ASP A 242 7.30 -0.70 8.34
C ASP A 242 8.59 -0.27 9.07
N TRP A 243 8.86 1.03 9.17
CA TRP A 243 10.13 1.52 9.73
C TRP A 243 10.32 1.30 11.24
N GLN A 244 9.25 0.98 11.97
CA GLN A 244 9.27 0.84 13.43
C GLN A 244 9.21 -0.62 13.92
N ARG A 245 8.81 -1.57 13.07
CA ARG A 245 8.46 -2.94 13.50
C ARG A 245 9.50 -4.00 13.15
N GLY A 246 10.72 -3.57 12.81
CA GLY A 246 11.82 -4.45 12.42
C GLY A 246 12.40 -4.07 11.06
N PRO A 247 12.52 -4.99 10.09
CA PRO A 247 13.05 -4.68 8.77
C PRO A 247 12.23 -3.61 8.04
N ILE A 248 12.90 -2.72 7.30
CA ILE A 248 12.20 -1.75 6.44
C ILE A 248 11.41 -2.51 5.36
N GLY A 249 10.10 -2.35 5.40
CA GLY A 249 9.16 -2.89 4.41
C GLY A 249 9.19 -2.06 3.13
N GLY A 250 9.01 -2.75 1.99
CA GLY A 250 8.84 -2.07 0.71
C GLY A 250 10.04 -1.21 0.28
N LEU A 251 9.76 -0.04 -0.28
CA LEU A 251 10.72 0.90 -0.87
C LEU A 251 11.42 0.32 -2.11
N HIS A 252 10.65 0.25 -3.19
CA HIS A 252 11.05 -0.29 -4.49
C HIS A 252 11.09 0.77 -5.59
N PHE A 253 11.01 2.03 -5.19
CA PHE A 253 11.04 3.19 -6.05
C PHE A 253 12.32 3.99 -5.83
N LEU A 254 13.17 4.00 -6.87
CA LEU A 254 14.50 4.61 -6.84
C LEU A 254 14.46 6.09 -6.39
N PRO A 255 13.59 6.96 -6.94
CA PRO A 255 13.49 8.35 -6.50
C PRO A 255 13.30 8.51 -5.00
N ARG A 256 12.45 7.67 -4.38
CA ARG A 256 12.18 7.77 -2.95
C ARG A 256 13.37 7.29 -2.13
N TYR A 257 14.02 6.21 -2.54
CA TYR A 257 15.24 5.77 -1.87
C TYR A 257 16.31 6.88 -1.91
N ALA A 258 16.55 7.47 -3.08
CA ALA A 258 17.56 8.51 -3.24
C ALA A 258 17.22 9.78 -2.43
N GLN A 259 15.93 10.17 -2.36
CA GLN A 259 15.48 11.25 -1.49
C GLN A 259 15.82 10.95 -0.03
N LEU A 260 15.45 9.77 0.47
CA LEU A 260 15.64 9.40 1.86
C LEU A 260 17.12 9.25 2.23
N GLU A 261 17.96 8.78 1.30
CA GLU A 261 19.41 8.76 1.49
C GLU A 261 20.00 10.17 1.54
N ALA A 262 19.61 11.06 0.62
CA ALA A 262 20.08 12.45 0.58
C ALA A 262 19.63 13.25 1.82
N GLU A 263 18.48 12.93 2.40
CA GLU A 263 17.98 13.49 3.66
C GLU A 263 18.65 12.89 4.90
N GLY A 264 19.58 11.95 4.73
CA GLY A 264 20.26 11.27 5.84
C GLY A 264 19.32 10.41 6.67
N LYS A 265 18.24 9.87 6.08
CA LYS A 265 17.27 8.98 6.76
C LYS A 265 17.56 7.50 6.54
N LEU A 266 18.29 7.19 5.48
CA LEU A 266 18.77 5.86 5.14
C LEU A 266 20.26 5.88 4.85
N CYS A 267 20.94 4.78 5.18
CA CYS A 267 22.31 4.52 4.78
C CYS A 267 22.38 3.34 3.83
N TYR A 268 23.08 3.52 2.71
CA TYR A 268 23.47 2.43 1.85
C TYR A 268 24.34 1.41 2.60
N GLY A 269 23.97 0.14 2.53
CA GLY A 269 24.62 -0.97 3.23
C GLY A 269 25.49 -1.86 2.34
N GLY A 270 25.78 -1.42 1.11
CA GLY A 270 26.51 -2.23 0.13
C GLY A 270 25.61 -3.06 -0.80
N PRO A 271 26.22 -3.78 -1.76
CA PRO A 271 25.50 -4.66 -2.67
C PRO A 271 24.88 -5.84 -1.91
N ALA A 272 23.65 -6.22 -2.28
CA ALA A 272 23.02 -7.38 -1.67
C ALA A 272 23.57 -8.71 -2.22
N ARG A 273 24.00 -8.72 -3.49
CA ARG A 273 24.59 -9.88 -4.19
C ARG A 273 25.73 -9.45 -5.11
N GLY A 274 26.72 -10.33 -5.32
CA GLY A 274 27.67 -10.25 -6.44
C GLY A 274 28.60 -9.03 -6.48
N GLY A 275 28.83 -8.35 -5.34
CA GLY A 275 29.83 -7.26 -5.23
C GLY A 275 29.48 -5.95 -5.95
N SER A 276 28.45 -5.91 -6.80
CA SER A 276 27.98 -4.70 -7.47
C SER A 276 26.58 -4.32 -7.00
N ALA A 277 26.37 -3.03 -6.73
CA ALA A 277 25.07 -2.49 -6.31
C ALA A 277 24.06 -2.52 -7.47
N GLN A 278 24.56 -2.47 -8.70
CA GLN A 278 23.78 -2.31 -9.92
C GLN A 278 24.13 -3.39 -10.94
N LYS A 279 23.12 -3.95 -11.59
CA LYS A 279 23.24 -4.84 -12.75
C LYS A 279 22.22 -4.44 -13.80
N GLY A 280 22.70 -3.93 -14.94
CA GLY A 280 21.82 -3.31 -15.94
C GLY A 280 21.08 -2.11 -15.34
N ASP A 281 19.75 -2.13 -15.43
CA ASP A 281 18.89 -1.08 -14.86
C ASP A 281 18.44 -1.31 -13.42
N GLN A 282 18.74 -2.46 -12.84
CA GLN A 282 18.31 -2.82 -11.50
C GLN A 282 19.41 -2.57 -10.47
N TYR A 283 19.02 -1.99 -9.35
CA TYR A 283 19.80 -1.98 -8.12
C TYR A 283 19.35 -3.13 -7.22
N LEU A 284 20.31 -3.80 -6.59
CA LEU A 284 20.05 -4.79 -5.56
C LEU A 284 21.01 -4.56 -4.40
N ILE A 285 20.50 -3.93 -3.35
CA ILE A 285 21.29 -3.33 -2.29
C ILE A 285 20.81 -3.73 -0.90
N LYS A 286 21.67 -3.55 0.09
CA LYS A 286 21.30 -3.48 1.50
C LYS A 286 21.14 -2.02 1.87
N PHE A 287 20.26 -1.71 2.81
CA PHE A 287 20.24 -0.39 3.43
C PHE A 287 19.62 -0.46 4.82
N ARG A 288 19.91 0.53 5.65
CA ARG A 288 19.36 0.65 7.00
C ARG A 288 18.83 2.05 7.24
N GLY A 289 17.84 2.15 8.11
CA GLY A 289 17.42 3.43 8.68
C GLY A 289 18.45 3.96 9.66
N VAL A 290 18.36 5.26 9.94
CA VAL A 290 19.06 5.91 11.05
C VAL A 290 18.09 6.58 12.01
N ALA A 291 18.49 6.67 13.28
CA ALA A 291 17.79 7.44 14.29
C ALA A 291 17.75 8.93 13.92
N PRO A 292 16.64 9.64 14.20
CA PRO A 292 15.46 9.17 14.94
C PRO A 292 14.44 8.41 14.06
N TRP A 293 14.68 8.26 12.76
CA TRP A 293 13.67 7.80 11.79
C TRP A 293 13.37 6.31 11.88
N SER A 294 14.41 5.48 11.95
CA SER A 294 14.30 4.02 11.94
C SER A 294 15.58 3.36 12.40
N CYS A 295 15.46 2.21 13.06
CA CYS A 295 16.58 1.29 13.29
C CYS A 295 16.49 0.05 12.38
N GLY A 296 15.52 0.04 11.46
CA GLY A 296 15.24 -1.10 10.61
C GLY A 296 16.31 -1.30 9.53
N GLU A 297 16.60 -2.56 9.23
CA GLU A 297 17.51 -2.95 8.16
C GLU A 297 16.73 -3.67 7.05
N LYS A 298 17.03 -3.33 5.80
CA LYS A 298 16.62 -4.10 4.63
C LYS A 298 17.83 -4.84 4.08
N LYS A 299 17.87 -6.15 4.33
CA LYS A 299 18.92 -7.07 3.85
C LYS A 299 18.93 -7.25 2.33
N MET A 300 17.81 -6.96 1.68
CA MET A 300 17.67 -7.01 0.23
C MET A 300 16.57 -6.05 -0.21
N GLY A 301 16.98 -4.90 -0.74
CA GLY A 301 16.13 -3.94 -1.41
C GLY A 301 16.48 -3.87 -2.88
N GLY A 302 15.47 -3.69 -3.71
CA GLY A 302 15.65 -3.55 -5.15
C GLY A 302 14.74 -2.48 -5.72
N PHE A 303 15.29 -1.69 -6.63
CA PHE A 303 14.60 -0.67 -7.41
C PHE A 303 15.27 -0.58 -8.78
N SER A 304 14.56 -0.07 -9.77
CA SER A 304 15.04 0.06 -11.15
C SER A 304 15.22 1.54 -11.52
N ARG A 305 16.14 1.84 -12.45
CA ARG A 305 16.28 3.18 -13.06
C ARG A 305 15.09 3.54 -13.95
N SER A 306 14.44 2.53 -14.49
CA SER A 306 13.24 2.64 -15.31
C SER A 306 12.24 1.54 -14.94
N PRO A 307 10.93 1.81 -14.98
CA PRO A 307 10.29 3.03 -15.50
C PRO A 307 10.13 4.15 -14.46
N ASP A 308 9.57 5.29 -14.90
CA ASP A 308 9.02 6.34 -14.02
C ASP A 308 7.83 5.83 -13.19
N ALA A 309 7.28 6.70 -12.32
CA ALA A 309 6.13 6.35 -11.48
C ALA A 309 4.92 5.81 -12.26
N VAL A 310 4.58 6.38 -13.42
CA VAL A 310 3.42 5.94 -14.23
C VAL A 310 3.68 4.59 -14.87
N GLY A 311 4.88 4.36 -15.40
CA GLY A 311 5.25 3.04 -15.91
C GLY A 311 5.27 2.00 -14.79
N LEU A 312 5.67 2.36 -13.57
CA LEU A 312 5.71 1.41 -12.45
C LEU A 312 4.30 0.99 -12.02
N VAL A 313 3.34 1.92 -11.99
CA VAL A 313 1.93 1.53 -11.76
C VAL A 313 1.35 0.73 -12.93
N ALA A 314 1.76 1.00 -14.16
CA ALA A 314 1.34 0.23 -15.33
C ALA A 314 1.88 -1.21 -15.27
N ILE A 315 3.16 -1.39 -14.89
CA ILE A 315 3.77 -2.71 -14.64
C ILE A 315 2.99 -3.45 -13.55
N GLY A 316 2.75 -2.83 -12.39
CA GLY A 316 2.04 -3.49 -11.30
C GLY A 316 0.62 -3.90 -11.68
N THR A 317 -0.06 -3.07 -12.47
CA THR A 317 -1.42 -3.37 -12.97
C THR A 317 -1.42 -4.53 -13.95
N ARG A 318 -0.49 -4.56 -14.91
CA ARG A 318 -0.34 -5.67 -15.87
C ARG A 318 0.07 -6.95 -15.17
N ALA A 319 1.05 -6.87 -14.27
CA ALA A 319 1.50 -7.98 -13.45
C ALA A 319 0.36 -8.55 -12.61
N PHE A 320 -0.48 -7.70 -12.00
CA PHE A 320 -1.66 -8.16 -11.28
C PHE A 320 -2.62 -8.92 -12.20
N ALA A 321 -2.93 -8.36 -13.38
CA ALA A 321 -3.84 -8.99 -14.33
C ALA A 321 -3.34 -10.35 -14.86
N ARG A 322 -2.01 -10.53 -14.99
CA ARG A 322 -1.39 -11.72 -15.61
C ARG A 322 -0.90 -12.77 -14.62
N CYS A 323 -0.44 -12.36 -13.46
CA CYS A 323 0.27 -13.23 -12.51
C CYS A 323 -0.56 -13.61 -11.29
N CYS A 324 -1.68 -12.94 -11.07
CA CYS A 324 -2.50 -13.12 -9.88
C CYS A 324 -3.80 -13.83 -10.28
N ALA A 325 -4.05 -14.99 -9.70
CA ALA A 325 -5.12 -15.86 -10.14
C ALA A 325 -6.48 -15.30 -9.69
N ARG A 326 -7.49 -15.46 -10.53
CA ARG A 326 -8.90 -15.24 -10.13
C ARG A 326 -9.39 -16.48 -9.38
N GLY A 327 -8.90 -16.69 -8.16
CA GLY A 327 -9.19 -17.94 -7.40
C GLY A 327 -9.23 -17.82 -5.87
N GLY A 328 -8.73 -16.72 -5.29
CA GLY A 328 -8.89 -16.45 -3.86
C GLY A 328 -7.94 -17.22 -2.94
N ALA A 329 -6.77 -17.66 -3.41
CA ALA A 329 -5.76 -18.18 -2.50
C ALA A 329 -5.18 -17.06 -1.62
N LYS A 330 -4.74 -17.42 -0.40
CA LYS A 330 -4.30 -16.46 0.64
C LYS A 330 -3.08 -15.62 0.24
N LYS A 331 -2.27 -16.09 -0.72
CA LYS A 331 -1.17 -15.37 -1.38
C LYS A 331 -0.95 -15.96 -2.77
N GLU A 332 -0.89 -15.12 -3.78
CA GLU A 332 -0.64 -15.49 -5.17
C GLU A 332 0.38 -14.51 -5.76
N GLY A 333 0.98 -14.82 -6.90
CA GLY A 333 1.98 -13.96 -7.50
C GLY A 333 2.86 -14.68 -8.50
N GLY A 334 3.81 -13.93 -9.04
CA GLY A 334 4.72 -14.42 -10.05
C GLY A 334 5.78 -13.39 -10.39
N VAL A 335 6.55 -13.67 -11.43
CA VAL A 335 7.49 -12.74 -12.03
C VAL A 335 6.95 -12.31 -13.38
N TYR A 336 6.57 -11.04 -13.48
CA TYR A 336 6.09 -10.43 -14.72
C TYR A 336 7.27 -9.83 -15.50
N SER A 337 7.27 -9.99 -16.82
CA SER A 337 8.21 -9.26 -17.68
C SER A 337 7.50 -8.07 -18.33
N ALA A 338 8.14 -6.91 -18.35
CA ALA A 338 7.62 -5.71 -19.03
C ALA A 338 8.61 -5.21 -20.11
N PRO A 339 8.70 -5.88 -21.28
CA PRO A 339 9.68 -5.54 -22.31
C PRO A 339 9.59 -4.08 -22.79
N ASP A 340 8.37 -3.59 -22.99
CA ASP A 340 8.05 -2.25 -23.45
C ASP A 340 8.26 -1.15 -22.39
N LEU A 341 8.46 -1.53 -21.12
CA LEU A 341 8.69 -0.62 -20.00
C LEU A 341 10.10 -0.80 -19.39
N GLY A 342 11.08 -1.07 -20.25
CA GLY A 342 12.50 -1.14 -19.89
C GLY A 342 13.06 -2.55 -19.74
N GLY A 343 12.40 -3.59 -20.27
CA GLY A 343 13.00 -4.93 -20.35
C GLY A 343 13.25 -5.62 -19.01
N THR A 344 12.61 -5.17 -17.94
CA THR A 344 12.88 -5.66 -16.57
C THR A 344 11.84 -6.67 -16.10
N ASN A 345 12.28 -7.60 -15.25
CA ASN A 345 11.41 -8.56 -14.58
C ASN A 345 11.02 -8.02 -13.20
N TRP A 346 9.75 -8.22 -12.85
CA TRP A 346 9.14 -7.69 -11.63
C TRP A 346 8.41 -8.80 -10.89
N ARG A 347 8.82 -9.04 -9.65
CA ARG A 347 8.07 -9.90 -8.75
C ARG A 347 6.87 -9.15 -8.22
N ILE A 348 5.71 -9.76 -8.40
CA ILE A 348 4.46 -9.33 -7.79
C ILE A 348 4.00 -10.37 -6.78
N TRP A 349 3.48 -9.87 -5.66
CA TRP A 349 2.64 -10.65 -4.77
C TRP A 349 1.28 -9.99 -4.66
N CYS A 350 0.25 -10.81 -4.70
CA CYS A 350 -1.15 -10.45 -4.62
C CYS A 350 -1.80 -11.17 -3.45
N GLY A 351 -2.83 -10.55 -2.92
CA GLY A 351 -3.60 -11.13 -1.83
C GLY A 351 -4.58 -10.13 -1.27
N THR A 352 -5.36 -10.62 -0.33
CA THR A 352 -6.28 -9.78 0.42
C THR A 352 -5.50 -9.06 1.51
N ARG A 353 -5.30 -7.76 1.35
CA ARG A 353 -4.96 -6.86 2.46
C ARG A 353 -6.25 -6.17 2.88
N ASN A 354 -6.57 -6.18 4.17
CA ASN A 354 -7.68 -5.40 4.74
C ASN A 354 -9.07 -5.60 4.08
N GLY A 355 -9.31 -6.71 3.38
CA GLY A 355 -10.60 -7.04 2.76
C GLY A 355 -10.69 -6.85 1.25
N THR A 356 -9.77 -6.11 0.64
CA THR A 356 -9.72 -5.97 -0.83
C THR A 356 -8.56 -6.77 -1.38
N TYR A 357 -8.86 -7.64 -2.36
CA TYR A 357 -7.84 -8.35 -3.11
C TYR A 357 -7.16 -7.40 -4.08
N GLY A 358 -5.84 -7.28 -3.98
CA GLY A 358 -5.05 -6.34 -4.78
C GLY A 358 -3.57 -6.64 -4.74
N ILE A 359 -2.75 -5.64 -5.09
CA ILE A 359 -1.29 -5.76 -5.01
C ILE A 359 -0.88 -5.74 -3.54
N ALA A 360 -0.06 -6.70 -3.13
CA ALA A 360 0.56 -6.70 -1.80
C ALA A 360 1.97 -6.10 -1.84
N THR A 361 2.74 -6.42 -2.87
CA THR A 361 4.05 -5.82 -3.14
C THR A 361 4.42 -6.01 -4.61
N LEU A 362 5.30 -5.15 -5.11
CA LEU A 362 5.88 -5.19 -6.44
C LEU A 362 7.33 -4.73 -6.34
N HIS A 363 8.28 -5.50 -6.88
CA HIS A 363 9.69 -5.14 -6.88
C HIS A 363 10.45 -5.75 -8.05
N PRO A 364 11.52 -5.11 -8.54
CA PRO A 364 12.33 -5.69 -9.60
C PRO A 364 13.07 -6.94 -9.12
N THR A 365 13.33 -7.86 -10.03
CA THR A 365 14.02 -9.13 -9.76
C THR A 365 14.84 -9.58 -10.97
N ASP A 366 15.89 -10.36 -10.71
CA ASP A 366 16.71 -11.06 -11.72
C ASP A 366 16.14 -12.43 -12.10
N GLU A 367 15.06 -12.86 -11.44
CA GLU A 367 14.43 -14.14 -11.70
C GLU A 367 13.71 -14.16 -13.05
N LYS A 368 13.61 -15.35 -13.64
CA LYS A 368 12.93 -15.54 -14.92
C LYS A 368 11.43 -15.27 -14.77
N ALA A 369 10.84 -14.65 -15.79
CA ALA A 369 9.41 -14.41 -15.84
C ALA A 369 8.63 -15.74 -15.75
N THR A 370 7.59 -15.75 -14.93
CA THR A 370 6.67 -16.89 -14.74
C THR A 370 5.28 -16.59 -15.30
N CYS A 371 5.04 -15.33 -15.68
CA CYS A 371 3.82 -14.80 -16.27
C CYS A 371 4.23 -13.65 -17.21
N GLY A 372 3.51 -13.49 -18.31
CA GLY A 372 3.83 -12.50 -19.35
C GLY A 372 2.58 -12.05 -20.09
N ASP A 373 2.78 -11.19 -21.08
CA ASP A 373 1.71 -10.77 -21.99
C ASP A 373 1.20 -11.89 -22.89
#